data_AF-A0A3D2M3J4-F1
#
_entry.id   AF-A0A3D2M3J4-F1
#
_cell.length_a   1.000
_cell.length_b   1.000
_cell.length_c   1.000
_cell.angle_alpha   90.00
_cell.angle_beta   90.00
_cell.angle_gamma   90.00
#
_symmetry.space_group_name_H-M   'P 1'
#
loop_
_entity.id
_entity.type
_entity.pdbx_description
1 polymer ?
#
loop_
_entity_poly.entity_id
_entity_poly.type
_entity_poly.pdbx_seq_one_letter_code
_entity_poly.pdbx_strand_id
1 'polypeptide(L)'
;MRCPIPVLFSGLMLIANMADADELRERANAIFKPIPTKVTEVRGTTVSADQAKLGHKLWFDPRLSRSHVISCNSCHNLSLGGGDNVTTSIGHGWQKGPRNSPTVLNAVFNAAQFWDGRAEDLQAQAKGPVQAGVEMNNTPDRVVATLKSIPEYALEFEQAFPSDQDPVSFDNMAYALEAFEVSLITPSAPFDRYLQGDDKALDAKQKEGLALFMDAGCSACHSGVNVGGQGYFPFGVIKKPGAEILPTGDKGRFTVTNTATDEYVFRAAPLRNVALTPPYFHSGEVWELEQAVAIMGDSQLGRTLKDDEVNAIAAFLRSLTGE
;
A
#
# COMPACT_ATOMS: atom_id res chain seq x y z
N MET A 1 59.40 28.93 -44.43
CA MET A 1 57.98 29.08 -44.05
C MET A 1 57.60 27.85 -43.25
N ARG A 2 57.43 27.97 -41.93
CA ARG A 2 57.02 26.87 -41.04
C ARG A 2 55.50 26.96 -40.85
N CYS A 3 54.78 25.91 -41.22
CA CYS A 3 53.35 25.78 -40.98
C CYS A 3 53.15 24.98 -39.67
N PRO A 4 52.34 25.44 -38.69
CA PRO A 4 52.03 24.65 -37.51
C PRO A 4 50.79 23.78 -37.75
N ILE A 5 50.83 22.54 -37.29
CA ILE A 5 49.69 21.62 -37.24
C ILE A 5 48.91 21.91 -35.95
N PRO A 6 47.57 22.11 -35.98
CA PRO A 6 46.80 22.19 -34.75
C PRO A 6 46.43 20.78 -34.27
N VAL A 7 46.75 20.49 -33.01
CA VAL A 7 46.25 19.30 -32.31
C VAL A 7 44.83 19.61 -31.85
N LEU A 8 43.83 18.99 -32.48
CA LEU A 8 42.47 18.90 -31.96
C LEU A 8 42.41 17.77 -30.93
N PHE A 9 42.40 18.12 -29.64
CA PHE A 9 41.78 17.29 -28.61
C PHE A 9 40.35 17.80 -28.42
N SER A 10 39.36 17.04 -28.86
CA SER A 10 37.96 17.35 -28.54
C SER A 10 37.18 16.07 -28.23
N GLY A 11 36.73 16.00 -26.98
CA GLY A 11 35.44 15.45 -26.60
C GLY A 11 35.26 13.93 -26.62
N LEU A 12 35.73 13.24 -25.57
CA LEU A 12 35.26 11.90 -25.24
C LEU A 12 34.90 11.79 -23.74
N MET A 13 33.92 12.58 -23.29
CA MET A 13 33.38 12.48 -21.92
C MET A 13 31.90 12.89 -21.90
N LEU A 14 31.02 12.05 -22.47
CA LEU A 14 29.56 12.15 -22.26
C LEU A 14 28.77 10.86 -22.50
N ILE A 15 29.42 9.75 -22.88
CA ILE A 15 28.73 8.50 -23.27
C ILE A 15 28.53 7.54 -22.08
N ALA A 16 29.31 7.68 -20.99
CA ALA A 16 29.27 6.74 -19.88
C ALA A 16 28.00 6.83 -19.02
N ASN A 17 27.44 8.03 -18.81
CA ASN A 17 26.30 8.22 -17.90
C ASN A 17 24.95 7.76 -18.47
N MET A 18 24.78 7.67 -19.79
CA MET A 18 23.52 7.18 -20.38
C MET A 18 23.45 5.66 -20.33
N ALA A 19 24.56 4.97 -20.62
CA ALA A 19 24.60 3.51 -20.62
C ALA A 19 24.29 2.92 -19.23
N ASP A 20 24.74 3.57 -18.15
CA ASP A 20 24.52 3.12 -16.77
C ASP A 20 23.05 3.32 -16.30
N ALA A 21 22.42 4.43 -16.72
CA ALA A 21 21.01 4.69 -16.43
C ALA A 21 20.07 3.71 -17.15
N ASP A 22 20.42 3.35 -18.39
CA ASP A 22 19.70 2.35 -19.19
C ASP A 22 19.77 0.96 -18.53
N GLU A 23 20.95 0.53 -18.07
CA GLU A 23 21.12 -0.77 -17.40
C GLU A 23 20.33 -0.86 -16.06
N LEU A 24 20.39 0.19 -15.23
CA LEU A 24 19.63 0.21 -13.98
C LEU A 24 18.12 0.16 -14.21
N ARG A 25 17.61 0.89 -15.23
CA ARG A 25 16.18 0.92 -15.56
C ARG A 25 15.72 -0.43 -16.13
N GLU A 26 16.53 -1.09 -16.95
CA GLU A 26 16.25 -2.42 -17.46
C GLU A 26 16.12 -3.44 -16.32
N ARG A 27 17.07 -3.44 -15.38
CA ARG A 27 16.99 -4.28 -14.17
C ARG A 27 15.74 -3.98 -13.34
N ALA A 28 15.41 -2.71 -13.13
CA ALA A 28 14.21 -2.31 -12.41
C ALA A 28 12.92 -2.77 -13.12
N ASN A 29 12.84 -2.65 -14.44
CA ASN A 29 11.67 -3.08 -15.23
C ASN A 29 11.47 -4.60 -15.24
N ALA A 30 12.51 -5.39 -14.97
CA ALA A 30 12.41 -6.84 -14.79
C ALA A 30 11.73 -7.22 -13.45
N ILE A 31 11.76 -6.34 -12.45
CA ILE A 31 11.31 -6.62 -11.08
C ILE A 31 10.02 -5.86 -10.72
N PHE A 32 9.87 -4.64 -11.23
CA PHE A 32 8.80 -3.72 -10.87
C PHE A 32 7.92 -3.39 -12.08
N LYS A 33 6.73 -2.86 -11.79
CA LYS A 33 5.81 -2.30 -12.79
C LYS A 33 5.25 -0.96 -12.30
N PRO A 34 5.05 0.03 -13.18
CA PRO A 34 4.41 1.28 -12.80
C PRO A 34 2.94 1.08 -12.46
N ILE A 35 2.35 1.97 -11.66
CA ILE A 35 0.90 1.97 -11.42
C ILE A 35 0.21 2.39 -12.72
N PRO A 36 -0.82 1.64 -13.17
CA PRO A 36 -1.60 2.05 -14.33
C PRO A 36 -2.33 3.37 -14.05
N THR A 37 -2.54 4.19 -15.07
CA THR A 37 -3.28 5.45 -14.92
C THR A 37 -4.78 5.26 -14.67
N LYS A 38 -5.29 4.05 -14.88
CA LYS A 38 -6.67 3.66 -14.62
C LYS A 38 -6.78 2.16 -14.41
N VAL A 39 -7.68 1.75 -13.52
CA VAL A 39 -8.17 0.37 -13.41
C VAL A 39 -9.63 0.35 -13.84
N THR A 40 -9.95 -0.46 -14.85
CA THR A 40 -11.32 -0.59 -15.39
C THR A 40 -11.96 -1.94 -15.10
N GLU A 41 -11.16 -2.93 -14.73
CA GLU A 41 -11.57 -4.30 -14.51
C GLU A 41 -10.84 -4.86 -13.30
N VAL A 42 -11.58 -5.59 -12.46
CA VAL A 42 -11.05 -6.32 -11.31
C VAL A 42 -11.63 -7.71 -11.34
N ARG A 43 -10.75 -8.72 -11.32
CA ARG A 43 -11.14 -10.15 -11.33
C ARG A 43 -12.13 -10.49 -12.47
N GLY A 44 -11.93 -9.97 -13.68
CA GLY A 44 -12.81 -10.24 -14.82
C GLY A 44 -14.09 -9.41 -14.86
N THR A 45 -14.29 -8.49 -13.90
CA THR A 45 -15.51 -7.70 -13.77
C THR A 45 -15.21 -6.21 -13.97
N THR A 46 -15.93 -5.58 -14.90
CA THR A 46 -15.83 -4.14 -15.14
C THR A 46 -16.30 -3.36 -13.92
N VAL A 47 -15.51 -2.37 -13.50
CA VAL A 47 -15.87 -1.46 -12.41
C VAL A 47 -17.01 -0.55 -12.88
N SER A 48 -18.18 -0.65 -12.26
CA SER A 48 -19.32 0.23 -12.57
C SER A 48 -19.12 1.62 -11.98
N ALA A 49 -19.34 2.66 -12.78
CA ALA A 49 -19.26 4.04 -12.33
C ALA A 49 -20.32 4.38 -11.26
N ASP A 50 -21.51 3.79 -11.38
CA ASP A 50 -22.59 3.99 -10.40
C ASP A 50 -22.25 3.30 -9.07
N GLN A 51 -21.66 2.10 -9.12
CA GLN A 51 -21.15 1.42 -7.92
C GLN A 51 -20.03 2.21 -7.25
N ALA A 52 -19.07 2.73 -8.02
CA ALA A 52 -17.97 3.54 -7.49
C ALA A 52 -18.48 4.86 -6.87
N LYS A 53 -19.48 5.50 -7.47
CA LYS A 53 -20.10 6.72 -6.92
C LYS A 53 -20.83 6.44 -5.61
N LEU A 54 -21.56 5.32 -5.53
CA LEU A 54 -22.20 4.87 -4.30
C LEU A 54 -21.16 4.53 -3.23
N GLY A 55 -20.11 3.79 -3.60
CA GLY A 55 -18.98 3.45 -2.74
C GLY A 55 -18.29 4.67 -2.16
N HIS A 56 -18.05 5.70 -2.98
CA HIS A 56 -17.50 6.97 -2.53
C HIS A 56 -18.35 7.57 -1.41
N LYS A 57 -19.69 7.57 -1.54
CA LYS A 57 -20.55 8.08 -0.47
C LYS A 57 -20.44 7.24 0.80
N LEU A 58 -20.49 5.92 0.65
CA LEU A 58 -20.40 4.97 1.76
C LEU A 58 -19.07 5.11 2.53
N TRP A 59 -17.96 5.33 1.82
CA TRP A 59 -16.63 5.55 2.40
C TRP A 59 -16.58 6.68 3.43
N PHE A 60 -17.30 7.77 3.14
CA PHE A 60 -17.37 8.96 3.98
C PHE A 60 -18.58 8.97 4.92
N ASP A 61 -19.44 7.96 4.90
CA ASP A 61 -20.66 7.95 5.71
C ASP A 61 -20.43 7.34 7.10
N PRO A 62 -20.36 8.16 8.17
CA PRO A 62 -20.08 7.63 9.48
C PRO A 62 -21.27 6.83 10.06
N ARG A 63 -22.47 6.92 9.45
CA ARG A 63 -23.66 6.18 9.87
C ARG A 63 -23.54 4.67 9.62
N LEU A 64 -22.53 4.23 8.86
CA LEU A 64 -22.15 2.82 8.78
C LEU A 64 -21.59 2.29 10.10
N SER A 65 -21.03 3.15 10.96
CA SER A 65 -20.65 2.76 12.33
C SER A 65 -21.84 2.80 13.28
N ARG A 66 -21.80 2.00 14.35
CA ARG A 66 -22.84 2.00 15.39
C ARG A 66 -22.95 3.33 16.13
N SER A 67 -21.86 4.08 16.22
CA SER A 67 -21.80 5.39 16.89
C SER A 67 -22.12 6.57 15.99
N HIS A 68 -22.23 6.36 14.66
CA HIS A 68 -22.43 7.42 13.68
C HIS A 68 -21.29 8.47 13.64
N VAL A 69 -20.10 8.13 14.11
CA VAL A 69 -18.92 9.03 14.14
C VAL A 69 -17.67 8.48 13.45
N ILE A 70 -17.67 7.21 13.04
CA ILE A 70 -16.54 6.55 12.36
C ILE A 70 -16.99 6.14 10.95
N SER A 71 -16.22 6.53 9.94
CA SER A 71 -16.34 6.03 8.56
C SER A 71 -15.04 5.34 8.14
N CYS A 72 -14.99 4.75 6.93
CA CYS A 72 -13.76 4.19 6.38
C CYS A 72 -12.62 5.23 6.37
N ASN A 73 -12.95 6.47 5.96
CA ASN A 73 -12.01 7.59 5.96
C ASN A 73 -11.49 8.01 7.34
N SER A 74 -12.12 7.60 8.44
CA SER A 74 -11.60 7.89 9.79
C SER A 74 -10.28 7.16 10.05
N CYS A 75 -10.14 5.92 9.55
CA CYS A 75 -8.93 5.11 9.68
C CYS A 75 -8.08 5.09 8.40
N HIS A 76 -8.69 5.37 7.25
CA HIS A 76 -8.03 5.39 5.94
C HIS A 76 -8.18 6.77 5.29
N ASN A 77 -7.59 7.79 5.90
CA ASN A 77 -7.83 9.16 5.50
C ASN A 77 -7.14 9.47 4.16
N LEU A 78 -7.92 9.71 3.11
CA LEU A 78 -7.38 9.96 1.76
C LEU A 78 -6.49 11.21 1.69
N SER A 79 -6.64 12.17 2.61
CA SER A 79 -5.77 13.34 2.70
C SER A 79 -4.47 13.10 3.47
N LEU A 80 -4.32 11.95 4.13
CA LEU A 80 -3.13 11.56 4.91
C LEU A 80 -2.49 10.30 4.32
N GLY A 81 -2.48 10.16 3.00
CA GLY A 81 -1.87 9.01 2.33
C GLY A 81 -2.67 7.71 2.47
N GLY A 82 -3.94 7.77 2.87
CA GLY A 82 -4.86 6.63 2.94
C GLY A 82 -4.79 5.77 4.20
N GLY A 83 -4.02 6.19 5.21
CA GLY A 83 -4.05 5.66 6.58
C GLY A 83 -4.53 6.72 7.58
N ASP A 84 -4.44 6.45 8.88
CA ASP A 84 -4.76 7.42 9.95
C ASP A 84 -3.53 8.04 10.63
N ASN A 85 -2.34 7.53 10.30
CA ASN A 85 -1.05 7.96 10.81
C ASN A 85 -0.98 8.02 12.35
N VAL A 86 -1.59 7.03 13.01
CA VAL A 86 -1.37 6.72 14.43
C VAL A 86 -0.76 5.33 14.60
N THR A 87 -0.20 5.04 15.77
CA THR A 87 0.38 3.72 16.09
C THR A 87 -0.60 2.58 15.79
N THR A 88 -1.81 2.68 16.35
CA THR A 88 -2.92 1.75 16.10
C THR A 88 -4.23 2.53 16.08
N SER A 89 -5.13 2.20 15.16
CA SER A 89 -6.39 2.92 14.97
C SER A 89 -7.25 2.95 16.22
N ILE A 90 -7.98 4.06 16.42
CA ILE A 90 -8.93 4.25 17.52
C ILE A 90 -10.34 4.11 16.95
N GLY A 91 -11.05 3.07 17.38
CA GLY A 91 -12.41 2.82 16.94
C GLY A 91 -13.46 3.04 18.02
N HIS A 92 -14.54 2.26 17.94
CA HIS A 92 -15.74 2.44 18.74
C HIS A 92 -15.46 2.44 20.24
N GLY A 93 -16.00 3.43 20.95
CA GLY A 93 -15.79 3.57 22.40
C GLY A 93 -14.36 3.92 22.79
N TRP A 94 -13.58 4.53 21.88
CA TRP A 94 -12.18 4.92 22.10
C TRP A 94 -11.23 3.73 22.31
N GLN A 95 -11.63 2.55 21.83
CA GLN A 95 -10.80 1.36 21.89
C GLN A 95 -9.70 1.43 20.83
N LYS A 96 -8.46 1.10 21.23
CA LYS A 96 -7.35 0.95 20.29
C LYS A 96 -7.36 -0.45 19.70
N GLY A 97 -7.26 -0.53 18.38
CA GLY A 97 -7.05 -1.78 17.67
C GLY A 97 -5.66 -2.38 17.95
N PRO A 98 -5.41 -3.64 17.56
CA PRO A 98 -4.12 -4.29 17.80
C PRO A 98 -3.05 -3.95 16.76
N ARG A 99 -3.40 -3.25 15.67
CA ARG A 99 -2.53 -3.02 14.53
C ARG A 99 -2.65 -1.61 13.97
N ASN A 100 -1.59 -1.16 13.32
CA ASN A 100 -1.57 0.00 12.44
C ASN A 100 -2.50 -0.23 11.22
N SER A 101 -3.25 0.80 10.81
CA SER A 101 -4.06 0.73 9.58
C SER A 101 -3.18 0.92 8.35
N PRO A 102 -3.07 -0.08 7.45
CA PRO A 102 -2.34 0.11 6.20
C PRO A 102 -3.09 1.11 5.30
N THR A 103 -2.38 1.71 4.35
CA THR A 103 -3.05 2.57 3.36
C THR A 103 -4.05 1.80 2.49
N VAL A 104 -5.18 2.44 2.16
CA VAL A 104 -6.10 1.96 1.12
C VAL A 104 -5.58 2.25 -0.30
N LEU A 105 -4.65 3.21 -0.45
CA LEU A 105 -4.14 3.60 -1.75
C LEU A 105 -3.42 2.42 -2.41
N ASN A 106 -3.78 2.14 -3.67
CA ASN A 106 -3.29 1.02 -4.46
C ASN A 106 -3.63 -0.37 -3.89
N ALA A 107 -4.52 -0.48 -2.89
CA ALA A 107 -4.81 -1.75 -2.22
C ALA A 107 -5.39 -2.83 -3.16
N VAL A 108 -6.02 -2.40 -4.27
CA VAL A 108 -6.53 -3.27 -5.35
C VAL A 108 -5.46 -4.19 -5.95
N PHE A 109 -4.18 -3.78 -5.92
CA PHE A 109 -3.11 -4.59 -6.49
C PHE A 109 -2.49 -5.60 -5.51
N ASN A 110 -2.91 -5.62 -4.25
CA ASN A 110 -2.41 -6.59 -3.27
C ASN A 110 -3.03 -7.97 -3.52
N ALA A 111 -2.26 -9.03 -3.34
CA ALA A 111 -2.76 -10.41 -3.52
C ALA A 111 -3.80 -10.81 -2.47
N ALA A 112 -3.72 -10.21 -1.28
CA ALA A 112 -4.75 -10.29 -0.24
C ALA A 112 -4.62 -9.11 0.73
N GLN A 113 -5.65 -8.89 1.53
CA GLN A 113 -5.81 -7.72 2.39
C GLN A 113 -5.48 -8.02 3.86
N PHE A 114 -5.34 -6.95 4.65
CA PHE A 114 -4.81 -6.95 6.02
C PHE A 114 -3.35 -7.43 6.15
N TRP A 115 -2.77 -7.18 7.33
CA TRP A 115 -1.39 -7.58 7.67
C TRP A 115 -1.17 -9.09 7.71
N ASP A 116 -2.20 -9.87 8.03
CA ASP A 116 -2.17 -11.33 8.13
C ASP A 116 -2.73 -12.02 6.87
N GLY A 117 -3.24 -11.26 5.90
CA GLY A 117 -3.78 -11.83 4.67
C GLY A 117 -5.13 -12.52 4.79
N ARG A 118 -5.87 -12.30 5.88
CA ARG A 118 -7.10 -13.06 6.17
C ARG A 118 -8.27 -12.77 5.22
N ALA A 119 -8.21 -11.67 4.47
CA ALA A 119 -9.22 -11.32 3.48
C ALA A 119 -8.64 -11.50 2.08
N GLU A 120 -9.32 -12.34 1.28
CA GLU A 120 -8.89 -12.71 -0.07
C GLU A 120 -8.92 -11.53 -1.05
N ASP A 121 -9.83 -10.56 -0.83
CA ASP A 121 -9.97 -9.38 -1.66
C ASP A 121 -10.52 -8.16 -0.88
N LEU A 122 -10.72 -7.03 -1.58
CA LEU A 122 -11.26 -5.81 -1.00
C LEU A 122 -12.72 -5.98 -0.56
N GLN A 123 -13.52 -6.79 -1.28
CA GLN A 123 -14.90 -7.07 -0.88
C GLN A 123 -14.96 -7.76 0.49
N ALA A 124 -14.18 -8.82 0.68
CA ALA A 124 -14.07 -9.54 1.95
C ALA A 124 -13.48 -8.63 3.05
N GLN A 125 -12.52 -7.76 2.68
CA GLN A 125 -11.93 -6.78 3.57
C GLN A 125 -12.99 -5.79 4.09
N ALA A 126 -13.80 -5.19 3.22
CA ALA A 126 -14.75 -4.13 3.58
C ALA A 126 -15.83 -4.58 4.59
N LYS A 127 -16.17 -5.88 4.61
CA LYS A 127 -17.14 -6.46 5.57
C LYS A 127 -16.59 -6.54 6.99
N GLY A 128 -15.27 -6.69 7.16
CA GLY A 128 -14.63 -6.87 8.46
C GLY A 128 -14.76 -5.65 9.37
N PRO A 129 -14.27 -4.46 8.95
CA PRO A 129 -14.27 -3.24 9.77
C PRO A 129 -15.64 -2.82 10.29
N VAL A 130 -16.67 -2.96 9.46
CA VAL A 130 -18.04 -2.62 9.81
C VAL A 130 -18.54 -3.43 11.01
N GLN A 131 -18.13 -4.70 11.09
CA GLN A 131 -18.55 -5.65 12.13
C GLN A 131 -17.60 -5.71 13.33
N ALA A 132 -16.35 -5.30 13.17
CA ALA A 132 -15.34 -5.40 14.20
C ALA A 132 -15.68 -4.50 15.41
N GLY A 133 -15.77 -5.11 16.60
CA GLY A 133 -16.20 -4.43 17.83
C GLY A 133 -15.27 -3.32 18.30
N VAL A 134 -13.98 -3.41 17.95
CA VAL A 134 -12.97 -2.36 18.23
C VAL A 134 -12.86 -1.32 17.12
N GLU A 135 -13.61 -1.45 16.03
CA GLU A 135 -13.60 -0.54 14.88
C GLU A 135 -14.95 0.17 14.75
N MET A 136 -15.84 -0.26 13.84
CA MET A 136 -17.14 0.41 13.61
C MET A 136 -18.29 -0.17 14.45
N ASN A 137 -18.12 -1.38 15.00
CA ASN A 137 -19.03 -2.06 15.94
C ASN A 137 -20.51 -2.12 15.50
N ASN A 138 -20.78 -2.33 14.22
CA ASN A 138 -22.14 -2.44 13.68
C ASN A 138 -22.48 -3.88 13.26
N THR A 139 -23.74 -4.13 12.86
CA THR A 139 -24.17 -5.44 12.32
C THR A 139 -24.68 -5.28 10.89
N PRO A 140 -24.59 -6.33 10.04
CA PRO A 140 -25.14 -6.28 8.69
C PRO A 140 -26.60 -5.81 8.65
N ASP A 141 -27.45 -6.36 9.52
CA ASP A 141 -28.88 -6.00 9.59
C ASP A 141 -29.09 -4.52 9.92
N ARG A 142 -28.32 -3.96 10.86
CA ARG A 142 -28.45 -2.55 11.23
C ARG A 142 -27.93 -1.63 10.14
N VAL A 143 -26.86 -2.02 9.45
CA VAL A 143 -26.36 -1.28 8.29
C VAL A 143 -27.41 -1.26 7.19
N VAL A 144 -27.97 -2.42 6.82
CA VAL A 144 -29.03 -2.50 5.81
C VAL A 144 -30.25 -1.69 6.22
N ALA A 145 -30.69 -1.77 7.47
CA ALA A 145 -31.79 -0.94 7.97
C ALA A 145 -31.50 0.55 7.89
N THR A 146 -30.27 0.97 8.20
CA THR A 146 -29.82 2.37 8.11
C THR A 146 -29.86 2.85 6.66
N LEU A 147 -29.30 2.06 5.72
CA LEU A 147 -29.28 2.39 4.30
C LEU A 147 -30.68 2.43 3.69
N LYS A 148 -31.54 1.44 4.01
CA LYS A 148 -32.95 1.41 3.58
C LYS A 148 -33.79 2.57 4.13
N SER A 149 -33.38 3.17 5.25
CA SER A 149 -34.10 4.31 5.84
C SER A 149 -33.88 5.64 5.12
N ILE A 150 -32.93 5.70 4.17
CA ILE A 150 -32.55 6.92 3.44
C ILE A 150 -32.99 6.77 1.97
N PRO A 151 -34.01 7.50 1.51
CA PRO A 151 -34.54 7.36 0.15
C PRO A 151 -33.49 7.51 -0.95
N GLU A 152 -32.53 8.42 -0.77
CA GLU A 152 -31.46 8.62 -1.75
C GLU A 152 -30.56 7.39 -1.88
N TYR A 153 -30.25 6.69 -0.77
CA TYR A 153 -29.48 5.46 -0.85
C TYR A 153 -30.26 4.37 -1.58
N ALA A 154 -31.55 4.17 -1.28
CA ALA A 154 -32.35 3.16 -1.96
C ALA A 154 -32.31 3.32 -3.50
N LEU A 155 -32.48 4.55 -3.99
CA LEU A 155 -32.38 4.86 -5.42
C LEU A 155 -30.98 4.62 -5.99
N GLU A 156 -29.92 4.97 -5.26
CA GLU A 156 -28.54 4.77 -5.73
C GLU A 156 -28.11 3.31 -5.74
N PHE A 157 -28.61 2.50 -4.80
CA PHE A 157 -28.43 1.05 -4.83
C PHE A 157 -29.18 0.40 -6.01
N GLU A 158 -30.42 0.82 -6.29
CA GLU A 158 -31.16 0.36 -7.48
C GLU A 158 -30.42 0.69 -8.79
N GLN A 159 -29.80 1.87 -8.88
CA GLN A 159 -28.99 2.27 -10.03
C GLN A 159 -27.69 1.47 -10.13
N ALA A 160 -27.01 1.24 -9.00
CA ALA A 160 -25.73 0.53 -8.96
C ALA A 160 -25.86 -0.99 -9.15
N PHE A 161 -27.03 -1.57 -8.82
CA PHE A 161 -27.31 -3.01 -8.87
C PHE A 161 -28.68 -3.30 -9.53
N PRO A 162 -28.89 -2.92 -10.80
CA PRO A 162 -30.20 -2.97 -11.45
C PRO A 162 -30.73 -4.39 -11.71
N SER A 163 -29.86 -5.40 -11.63
CA SER A 163 -30.22 -6.81 -11.82
C SER A 163 -30.63 -7.52 -10.52
N ASP A 164 -30.46 -6.87 -9.38
CA ASP A 164 -30.68 -7.48 -8.07
C ASP A 164 -32.11 -7.25 -7.58
N GLN A 165 -32.74 -8.29 -7.01
CA GLN A 165 -34.09 -8.18 -6.47
C GLN A 165 -34.15 -7.39 -5.15
N ASP A 166 -33.10 -7.43 -4.34
CA ASP A 166 -32.93 -6.62 -3.13
C ASP A 166 -31.58 -5.89 -3.21
N PRO A 167 -31.52 -4.74 -3.92
CA PRO A 167 -30.25 -4.08 -4.21
C PRO A 167 -29.61 -3.48 -2.96
N VAL A 168 -30.39 -3.09 -1.95
CA VAL A 168 -29.86 -2.57 -0.67
C VAL A 168 -29.53 -3.74 0.26
N SER A 169 -28.35 -4.34 0.04
CA SER A 169 -27.83 -5.44 0.84
C SER A 169 -26.45 -5.12 1.42
N PHE A 170 -26.02 -5.88 2.44
CA PHE A 170 -24.69 -5.71 3.02
C PHE A 170 -23.58 -6.11 2.03
N ASP A 171 -23.86 -7.09 1.18
CA ASP A 171 -22.93 -7.52 0.13
C ASP A 171 -22.78 -6.45 -0.95
N ASN A 172 -23.88 -5.82 -1.37
CA ASN A 172 -23.84 -4.74 -2.34
C ASN A 172 -23.20 -3.46 -1.78
N MET A 173 -23.32 -3.21 -0.47
CA MET A 173 -22.53 -2.17 0.18
C MET A 173 -21.03 -2.46 0.05
N ALA A 174 -20.60 -3.70 0.30
CA ALA A 174 -19.20 -4.10 0.15
C ALA A 174 -18.73 -4.02 -1.31
N TYR A 175 -19.56 -4.43 -2.28
CA TYR A 175 -19.25 -4.27 -3.71
C TYR A 175 -19.10 -2.81 -4.13
N ALA A 176 -19.99 -1.94 -3.66
CA ALA A 176 -19.91 -0.51 -3.96
C ALA A 176 -18.63 0.09 -3.38
N LEU A 177 -18.29 -0.23 -2.11
CA LEU A 177 -17.03 0.18 -1.48
C LEU A 177 -15.81 -0.29 -2.27
N GLU A 178 -15.76 -1.58 -2.63
CA GLU A 178 -14.68 -2.11 -3.46
C GLU A 178 -14.57 -1.34 -4.79
N ALA A 179 -15.68 -1.11 -5.49
CA ALA A 179 -15.68 -0.37 -6.75
C ALA A 179 -15.10 1.05 -6.60
N PHE A 180 -15.31 1.70 -5.46
CA PHE A 180 -14.67 2.97 -5.13
C PHE A 180 -13.18 2.80 -4.82
N GLU A 181 -12.79 1.85 -3.98
CA GLU A 181 -11.41 1.60 -3.58
C GLU A 181 -10.50 1.24 -4.76
N VAL A 182 -11.06 0.60 -5.79
CA VAL A 182 -10.35 0.31 -7.05
C VAL A 182 -9.90 1.58 -7.78
N SER A 183 -10.62 2.70 -7.59
CA SER A 183 -10.23 4.00 -8.15
C SER A 183 -9.15 4.71 -7.34
N LEU A 184 -8.87 4.27 -6.10
CA LEU A 184 -7.90 4.88 -5.19
C LEU A 184 -6.46 4.41 -5.52
N ILE A 185 -6.03 4.67 -6.75
CA ILE A 185 -4.67 4.39 -7.22
C ILE A 185 -3.87 5.68 -7.35
N THR A 186 -2.55 5.58 -7.19
CA THR A 186 -1.65 6.74 -7.24
C THR A 186 -0.58 6.57 -8.34
N PRO A 187 -0.91 6.88 -9.61
CA PRO A 187 0.02 6.78 -10.72
C PRO A 187 1.08 7.90 -10.67
N SER A 188 1.94 7.94 -11.68
CA SER A 188 2.82 9.09 -11.96
C SER A 188 3.85 9.41 -10.87
N ALA A 189 4.10 8.49 -9.93
CA ALA A 189 5.20 8.62 -8.98
C ALA A 189 6.54 8.84 -9.72
N PRO A 190 7.52 9.58 -9.15
CA PRO A 190 8.84 9.73 -9.77
C PRO A 190 9.47 8.40 -10.22
N PHE A 191 9.32 7.33 -9.42
CA PHE A 191 9.77 5.99 -9.82
C PHE A 191 9.01 5.42 -11.02
N ASP A 192 7.70 5.64 -11.13
CA ASP A 192 6.90 5.15 -12.25
C ASP A 192 7.30 5.83 -13.55
N ARG A 193 7.53 7.15 -13.51
CA ARG A 193 8.02 7.91 -14.67
C ARG A 193 9.42 7.44 -15.09
N TYR A 194 10.29 7.11 -14.13
CA TYR A 194 11.58 6.51 -14.40
C TYR A 194 11.46 5.14 -15.08
N LEU A 195 10.61 4.25 -14.57
CA LEU A 195 10.34 2.95 -15.22
C LEU A 195 9.83 3.11 -16.67
N GLN A 196 9.07 4.19 -16.93
CA GLN A 196 8.53 4.54 -18.25
C GLN A 196 9.50 5.31 -19.17
N GLY A 197 10.75 5.54 -18.74
CA GLY A 197 11.82 6.08 -19.58
C GLY A 197 12.23 7.53 -19.31
N ASP A 198 11.66 8.21 -18.29
CA ASP A 198 12.15 9.51 -17.85
C ASP A 198 13.33 9.35 -16.88
N ASP A 199 14.54 9.30 -17.44
CA ASP A 199 15.77 9.16 -16.64
C ASP A 199 16.02 10.28 -15.63
N LYS A 200 15.36 11.43 -15.78
CA LYS A 200 15.51 12.57 -14.86
C LYS A 200 14.44 12.57 -13.77
N ALA A 201 13.48 11.64 -13.81
CA ALA A 201 12.47 11.52 -12.76
C ALA A 201 13.06 11.08 -11.42
N LEU A 202 14.18 10.34 -11.43
CA LEU A 202 14.97 10.06 -10.24
C LEU A 202 16.28 10.86 -10.24
N ASP A 203 16.61 11.46 -9.10
CA ASP A 203 17.93 12.04 -8.88
C ASP A 203 19.01 10.97 -8.63
N ALA A 204 20.27 11.40 -8.50
CA ALA A 204 21.39 10.48 -8.30
C ALA A 204 21.29 9.66 -7.00
N LYS A 205 20.77 10.24 -5.91
CA LYS A 205 20.66 9.57 -4.62
C LYS A 205 19.53 8.54 -4.63
N GLN A 206 18.44 8.85 -5.32
CA GLN A 206 17.32 7.93 -5.55
C GLN A 206 17.73 6.75 -6.43
N LYS A 207 18.55 6.97 -7.47
CA LYS A 207 19.11 5.88 -8.29
C LYS A 207 20.07 4.99 -7.51
N GLU A 208 20.94 5.57 -6.69
CA GLU A 208 21.78 4.83 -5.74
C GLU A 208 20.92 3.98 -4.80
N GLY A 209 19.85 4.56 -4.25
CA GLY A 209 18.90 3.86 -3.40
C GLY A 209 18.16 2.71 -4.08
N LEU A 210 17.74 2.90 -5.33
CA LEU A 210 17.11 1.85 -6.14
C LEU A 210 18.06 0.68 -6.38
N ALA A 211 19.32 0.97 -6.76
CA ALA A 211 20.35 -0.05 -6.95
C ALA A 211 20.58 -0.83 -5.64
N LEU A 212 20.81 -0.13 -4.53
CA LEU A 212 20.98 -0.74 -3.21
C LEU A 212 19.78 -1.57 -2.77
N PHE A 213 18.55 -1.10 -3.03
CA PHE A 213 17.33 -1.82 -2.68
C PHE A 213 17.24 -3.17 -3.42
N MET A 214 17.60 -3.20 -4.71
CA MET A 214 17.65 -4.44 -5.48
C MET A 214 18.82 -5.33 -5.06
N ASP A 215 20.02 -4.77 -4.91
CA ASP A 215 21.26 -5.51 -4.62
C ASP A 215 21.31 -6.07 -3.20
N ALA A 216 20.69 -5.37 -2.23
CA ALA A 216 20.57 -5.87 -0.87
C ALA A 216 19.57 -7.04 -0.74
N GLY A 217 18.68 -7.22 -1.73
CA GLY A 217 17.67 -8.27 -1.73
C GLY A 217 16.29 -7.85 -1.21
N CYS A 218 16.06 -6.55 -0.95
CA CYS A 218 14.74 -6.06 -0.49
C CYS A 218 13.64 -6.41 -1.51
N SER A 219 13.98 -6.39 -2.81
CA SER A 219 13.05 -6.72 -3.89
C SER A 219 12.64 -8.19 -3.96
N ALA A 220 13.25 -9.09 -3.18
CA ALA A 220 12.79 -10.47 -3.06
C ALA A 220 11.40 -10.56 -2.40
N CYS A 221 11.09 -9.63 -1.48
CA CYS A 221 9.80 -9.54 -0.81
C CYS A 221 8.95 -8.36 -1.32
N HIS A 222 9.61 -7.28 -1.76
CA HIS A 222 8.98 -6.03 -2.15
C HIS A 222 9.17 -5.76 -3.64
N SER A 223 8.38 -6.42 -4.50
CA SER A 223 8.46 -6.34 -5.96
C SER A 223 7.09 -6.14 -6.61
N GLY A 224 7.05 -6.19 -7.95
CA GLY A 224 5.82 -6.06 -8.72
C GLY A 224 5.29 -4.64 -8.76
N VAL A 225 3.98 -4.52 -8.99
CA VAL A 225 3.34 -3.21 -9.17
C VAL A 225 3.34 -2.39 -7.89
N ASN A 226 3.10 -2.98 -6.72
CA ASN A 226 3.02 -2.27 -5.44
C ASN A 226 4.31 -2.25 -4.62
N VAL A 227 5.41 -2.79 -5.18
CA VAL A 227 6.69 -2.93 -4.46
C VAL A 227 6.44 -3.68 -3.13
N GLY A 228 5.73 -4.81 -3.22
CA GLY A 228 5.21 -5.56 -2.08
C GLY A 228 3.73 -5.93 -2.22
N GLY A 229 3.14 -6.45 -1.14
CA GLY A 229 1.73 -6.83 -1.06
C GLY A 229 1.38 -8.19 -1.67
N GLN A 230 2.36 -8.95 -2.17
CA GLN A 230 2.13 -10.21 -2.92
C GLN A 230 2.44 -11.48 -2.14
N GLY A 231 3.19 -11.40 -1.03
CA GLY A 231 3.68 -12.56 -0.30
C GLY A 231 3.66 -12.36 1.21
N TYR A 232 3.76 -13.48 1.91
CA TYR A 232 3.82 -13.54 3.37
C TYR A 232 5.16 -14.09 3.81
N PHE A 233 5.79 -13.42 4.76
CA PHE A 233 7.12 -13.78 5.24
C PHE A 233 7.19 -13.65 6.76
N PRO A 234 8.00 -14.47 7.44
CA PRO A 234 8.32 -14.24 8.84
C PRO A 234 8.89 -12.83 9.04
N PHE A 235 8.39 -12.07 10.01
CA PHE A 235 9.03 -10.82 10.39
C PHE A 235 10.16 -11.12 11.38
N GLY A 236 11.39 -10.88 10.95
CA GLY A 236 12.61 -11.33 11.59
C GLY A 236 13.11 -12.67 11.04
N VAL A 237 13.17 -12.83 9.71
CA VAL A 237 13.69 -14.06 9.05
C VAL A 237 15.07 -14.44 9.58
N ILE A 238 15.95 -13.45 9.77
CA ILE A 238 17.29 -13.66 10.31
C ILE A 238 17.32 -13.34 11.80
N LYS A 239 16.74 -12.19 12.18
CA LYS A 239 16.73 -11.71 13.56
C LYS A 239 15.42 -11.02 13.90
N LYS A 240 14.77 -11.48 14.97
CA LYS A 240 13.54 -10.85 15.46
C LYS A 240 13.85 -9.42 15.94
N PRO A 241 13.06 -8.43 15.51
CA PRO A 241 13.14 -7.08 16.07
C PRO A 241 12.68 -7.08 17.54
N GLY A 242 12.87 -5.96 18.23
CA GLY A 242 12.45 -5.82 19.63
C GLY A 242 10.94 -6.04 19.82
N ALA A 243 10.55 -6.41 21.04
CA ALA A 243 9.16 -6.79 21.36
C ALA A 243 8.13 -5.66 21.16
N GLU A 244 8.55 -4.39 21.15
CA GLU A 244 7.68 -3.27 20.80
C GLU A 244 7.28 -3.34 19.31
N ILE A 245 8.24 -3.67 18.44
CA ILE A 245 8.03 -3.74 16.98
C ILE A 245 7.35 -5.05 16.58
N LEU A 246 7.64 -6.15 17.29
CA LEU A 246 7.03 -7.46 17.12
C LEU A 246 6.42 -7.96 18.45
N PRO A 247 5.21 -7.49 18.81
CA PRO A 247 4.54 -7.88 20.04
C PRO A 247 4.24 -9.37 20.08
N THR A 248 4.51 -10.03 21.22
CA THR A 248 4.30 -11.47 21.40
C THR A 248 2.84 -11.90 21.30
N GLY A 249 1.92 -10.96 21.50
CA GLY A 249 0.47 -11.17 21.36
C GLY A 249 -0.02 -11.20 19.90
N ASP A 250 0.72 -10.62 18.96
CA ASP A 250 0.37 -10.63 17.54
C ASP A 250 1.17 -11.70 16.79
N LYS A 251 0.56 -12.88 16.65
CA LYS A 251 1.18 -14.02 15.95
C LYS A 251 1.03 -13.94 14.43
N GLY A 252 0.51 -12.85 13.88
CA GLY A 252 0.32 -12.68 12.44
C GLY A 252 -0.57 -13.77 11.84
N ARG A 253 -0.12 -14.37 10.74
CA ARG A 253 -0.84 -15.36 9.94
C ARG A 253 -1.20 -16.65 10.68
N PHE A 254 -0.52 -16.98 11.77
CA PHE A 254 -0.89 -18.12 12.64
C PHE A 254 -2.35 -18.05 13.11
N THR A 255 -2.90 -16.85 13.37
CA THR A 255 -4.29 -16.69 13.80
C THR A 255 -5.31 -17.05 12.71
N VAL A 256 -4.86 -17.10 11.46
CA VAL A 256 -5.67 -17.46 10.28
C VAL A 256 -5.53 -18.95 9.97
N THR A 257 -4.30 -19.47 9.96
CA THR A 257 -4.00 -20.83 9.46
C THR A 257 -3.91 -21.90 10.54
N ASN A 258 -3.63 -21.51 11.78
CA ASN A 258 -3.23 -22.41 12.88
C ASN A 258 -1.99 -23.26 12.58
N THR A 259 -1.16 -22.86 11.61
CA THR A 259 0.08 -23.57 11.26
C THR A 259 1.27 -22.98 12.02
N ALA A 260 2.01 -23.78 12.80
CA ALA A 260 3.11 -23.29 13.63
C ALA A 260 4.19 -22.52 12.85
N THR A 261 4.44 -22.86 11.58
CA THR A 261 5.40 -22.15 10.71
C THR A 261 4.90 -20.78 10.23
N ASP A 262 3.62 -20.45 10.43
CA ASP A 262 3.03 -19.14 10.15
C ASP A 262 3.07 -18.19 11.36
N GLU A 263 3.71 -18.58 12.47
CA GLU A 263 3.87 -17.71 13.63
C GLU A 263 4.76 -16.51 13.29
N TYR A 264 4.24 -15.30 13.52
CA TYR A 264 4.87 -14.02 13.16
C TYR A 264 5.12 -13.85 11.64
N VAL A 265 4.33 -14.55 10.82
CA VAL A 265 4.31 -14.33 9.38
C VAL A 265 3.34 -13.20 9.06
N PHE A 266 3.80 -12.23 8.29
CA PHE A 266 3.03 -11.05 7.88
C PHE A 266 3.17 -10.84 6.38
N ARG A 267 2.19 -10.15 5.79
CA ARG A 267 2.27 -9.68 4.40
C ARG A 267 3.47 -8.72 4.28
N ALA A 268 4.31 -8.90 3.26
CA ALA A 268 5.30 -7.88 2.90
C ALA A 268 4.55 -6.59 2.54
N ALA A 269 4.72 -5.53 3.33
CA ALA A 269 3.97 -4.29 3.13
C ALA A 269 4.22 -3.72 1.72
N PRO A 270 3.18 -3.28 0.99
CA PRO A 270 3.39 -2.51 -0.22
C PRO A 270 4.09 -1.19 0.14
N LEU A 271 5.14 -0.82 -0.61
CA LEU A 271 5.97 0.34 -0.29
C LEU A 271 5.59 1.62 -1.07
N ARG A 272 4.57 1.56 -1.93
CA ARG A 272 4.03 2.77 -2.55
C ARG A 272 3.44 3.70 -1.51
N ASN A 273 3.70 5.00 -1.66
CA ASN A 273 3.30 6.04 -0.71
C ASN A 273 3.79 5.82 0.74
N VAL A 274 4.84 5.01 0.96
CA VAL A 274 5.38 4.74 2.30
C VAL A 274 5.85 6.02 3.01
N ALA A 275 6.30 7.02 2.26
CA ALA A 275 6.68 8.32 2.83
C ALA A 275 5.50 9.13 3.42
N LEU A 276 4.25 8.79 3.07
CA LEU A 276 3.04 9.47 3.56
C LEU A 276 2.36 8.72 4.71
N THR A 277 2.82 7.51 5.03
CA THR A 277 2.10 6.57 5.90
C THR A 277 2.89 6.14 7.15
N PRO A 278 3.57 7.06 7.87
CA PRO A 278 4.09 6.73 9.19
C PRO A 278 2.93 6.59 10.19
N PRO A 279 3.07 5.81 11.28
CA PRO A 279 4.22 4.98 11.60
C PRO A 279 4.19 3.61 10.89
N TYR A 280 5.34 2.93 10.88
CA TYR A 280 5.62 1.74 10.11
C TYR A 280 5.43 0.43 10.87
N PHE A 281 5.33 -0.66 10.10
CA PHE A 281 5.07 -2.03 10.53
C PHE A 281 3.66 -2.24 11.08
N HIS A 282 3.29 -3.50 11.33
CA HIS A 282 1.96 -3.85 11.84
C HIS A 282 1.68 -3.26 13.23
N SER A 283 2.72 -2.99 14.02
CA SER A 283 2.64 -2.39 15.35
C SER A 283 2.56 -0.87 15.35
N GLY A 284 3.04 -0.21 14.30
CA GLY A 284 3.05 1.26 14.21
C GLY A 284 3.99 1.95 15.21
N GLU A 285 5.05 1.28 15.66
CA GLU A 285 5.97 1.80 16.68
C GLU A 285 7.18 2.57 16.09
N VAL A 286 7.36 2.56 14.77
CA VAL A 286 8.52 3.18 14.12
C VAL A 286 8.08 4.34 13.23
N TRP A 287 8.48 5.56 13.58
CA TRP A 287 8.02 6.77 12.89
C TRP A 287 8.93 7.24 11.76
N GLU A 288 10.24 7.00 11.88
CA GLU A 288 11.23 7.46 10.91
C GLU A 288 11.47 6.41 9.83
N LEU A 289 11.41 6.83 8.56
CA LEU A 289 11.53 5.92 7.41
C LEU A 289 12.90 5.26 7.37
N GLU A 290 13.94 6.02 7.66
CA GLU A 290 15.33 5.57 7.79
C GLU A 290 15.46 4.48 8.86
N GLN A 291 14.77 4.63 9.99
CA GLN A 291 14.78 3.63 11.06
C GLN A 291 14.11 2.34 10.58
N ALA A 292 12.98 2.43 9.88
CA ALA A 292 12.30 1.27 9.32
C ALA A 292 13.18 0.52 8.29
N VAL A 293 13.90 1.26 7.44
CA VAL A 293 14.87 0.70 6.49
C VAL A 293 16.01 -0.03 7.21
N ALA A 294 16.60 0.60 8.24
CA ALA A 294 17.69 0.01 9.01
C ALA A 294 17.26 -1.29 9.71
N ILE A 295 16.07 -1.29 10.33
CA ILE A 295 15.49 -2.49 10.97
C ILE A 295 15.30 -3.61 9.94
N MET A 296 14.78 -3.31 8.75
CA MET A 296 14.58 -4.32 7.72
C MET A 296 15.89 -4.93 7.22
N GLY A 297 16.95 -4.12 7.07
CA GLY A 297 18.30 -4.62 6.77
C GLY A 297 18.80 -5.66 7.79
N ASP A 298 18.69 -5.34 9.09
CA ASP A 298 19.15 -6.24 10.16
C ASP A 298 18.24 -7.48 10.29
N SER A 299 16.92 -7.28 10.38
CA SER A 299 15.96 -8.33 10.70
C SER A 299 15.69 -9.31 9.57
N GLN A 300 15.59 -8.83 8.32
CA GLN A 300 15.25 -9.68 7.18
C GLN A 300 16.47 -10.19 6.42
N LEU A 301 17.54 -9.40 6.37
CA LEU A 301 18.70 -9.68 5.52
C LEU A 301 19.97 -9.99 6.32
N GLY A 302 19.96 -9.78 7.65
CA GLY A 302 21.15 -9.94 8.50
C GLY A 302 22.27 -8.95 8.17
N ARG A 303 21.93 -7.83 7.52
CA ARG A 303 22.88 -6.82 7.05
C ARG A 303 22.68 -5.52 7.82
N THR A 304 23.71 -5.12 8.54
CA THR A 304 23.79 -3.76 9.09
C THR A 304 24.11 -2.80 7.94
N LEU A 305 23.09 -2.08 7.47
CA LEU A 305 23.25 -1.02 6.47
C LEU A 305 23.96 0.18 7.10
N LYS A 306 24.86 0.80 6.36
CA LYS A 306 25.49 2.07 6.76
C LYS A 306 24.50 3.22 6.59
N ASP A 307 24.73 4.33 7.30
CA ASP A 307 23.84 5.49 7.28
C ASP A 307 23.64 6.07 5.86
N ASP A 308 24.69 6.08 5.03
CA ASP A 308 24.62 6.53 3.64
C ASP A 308 23.76 5.62 2.75
N GLU A 309 23.82 4.30 2.99
CA GLU A 309 22.97 3.29 2.34
C GLU A 309 21.51 3.41 2.79
N VAL A 310 21.27 3.56 4.09
CA VAL A 310 19.93 3.77 4.66
C VAL A 310 19.29 5.02 4.06
N ASN A 311 20.03 6.13 4.03
CA ASN A 311 19.56 7.39 3.47
C ASN A 311 19.31 7.30 1.96
N ALA A 312 20.14 6.57 1.20
CA ALA A 312 19.91 6.31 -0.22
C ALA A 312 18.61 5.53 -0.45
N ILE A 313 18.42 4.41 0.26
CA ILE A 313 17.21 3.60 0.15
C ILE A 313 15.98 4.41 0.56
N ALA A 314 16.05 5.17 1.66
CA ALA A 314 14.94 6.02 2.09
C ALA A 314 14.64 7.15 1.07
N ALA A 315 15.64 7.69 0.38
CA ALA A 315 15.43 8.63 -0.73
C ALA A 315 14.71 7.96 -1.91
N PHE A 316 15.09 6.73 -2.27
CA PHE A 316 14.37 5.92 -3.25
C PHE A 316 12.92 5.66 -2.82
N LEU A 317 12.67 5.27 -1.57
CA LEU A 317 11.30 5.00 -1.09
C LEU A 317 10.41 6.23 -1.15
N ARG A 318 10.94 7.44 -0.96
CA ARG A 318 10.20 8.70 -1.17
C ARG A 318 9.78 8.91 -2.63
N SER A 319 10.54 8.38 -3.59
CA SER A 319 10.19 8.41 -5.01
C SER A 319 9.00 7.53 -5.40
N LEU A 320 8.50 6.71 -4.46
CA LEU A 320 7.32 5.85 -4.64
C LEU A 320 5.99 6.54 -4.31
N THR A 321 6.02 7.84 -4.00
CA THR A 321 4.81 8.63 -3.74
C THR A 321 4.19 9.09 -5.06
N GLY A 322 2.98 8.60 -5.36
CA GLY A 322 2.22 8.94 -6.56
C GLY A 322 1.26 10.12 -6.35
N GLU A 323 0.56 10.49 -7.43
CA GLU A 323 -0.49 11.52 -7.45
C GLU A 323 -1.81 11.04 -6.84
#